data_AF-A0A2D5GH83-F1
#
_entry.id   AF-A0A2D5GH83-F1
#
_cell.length_a   1.000
_cell.length_b   1.000
_cell.length_c   1.000
_cell.angle_alpha   90.00
_cell.angle_beta   90.00
_cell.angle_gamma   90.00
#
_symmetry.space_group_name_H-M   'P 1'
#
loop_
_entity.id
_entity.type
_entity.pdbx_description
1 polymer ?
#
loop_
_entity_poly.entity_id
_entity_poly.type
_entity_poly.pdbx_seq_one_letter_code
_entity_poly.pdbx_strand_id
1 'polypeptide(L)'
;MNVHQKAKLSHQQLNANFAQQGIAFFPAFGHFTTIYLKDDQKNIKQQWLKVIQEIDTLCAQQKEKTVCVFGVDYELWQQWCDQDKMPAPQGTTDFVRLDDKPFANTRGDLWFHIKGTNAECCALIYHAVLKKLKSVTRTHTHTPAHKQQGGKVFGGRFIDAMINPVDQVNLSERVIVGEEDLFYRGSAYVLQQKFVHNWAALDNMSMVEKEDMIGRNHNQAIIPMHDERSHIKCVRQLNGERVTQRILRQALPFGHSDSGAGKEEGVYFVAYGNDGNVFEQLIKNIVGSDKGFVKDKMLSNSHAITGNFWFVPAAELIGLSGPEADIPVPLNDYYDVRSKNGLMFYNNRDFLNKAQSANANDIPISDRIMLLLGQTFSEWNDTWEKKKVMPPLGHLKDHVKAERWQDYKKVAKSKSAALRKGLAIKISLSDTLLRPEYREKAGLYNRDHYR
;
A
#
# COMPACT_ATOMS: atom_id res chain seq x y z
N MET A 1 -36.39 4.40 -1.09
CA MET A 1 -35.27 5.33 -1.34
C MET A 1 -35.09 5.50 -2.84
N ASN A 2 -35.09 6.74 -3.34
CA ASN A 2 -34.92 7.00 -4.78
C ASN A 2 -33.45 6.82 -5.20
N VAL A 3 -33.17 6.54 -6.47
CA VAL A 3 -31.82 6.23 -7.01
C VAL A 3 -30.80 7.33 -6.67
N HIS A 4 -31.23 8.60 -6.70
CA HIS A 4 -30.39 9.74 -6.30
C HIS A 4 -30.07 9.81 -4.79
N GLN A 5 -30.93 9.29 -3.92
CA GLN A 5 -30.62 9.19 -2.48
C GLN A 5 -29.64 8.06 -2.18
N LYS A 6 -29.76 6.90 -2.88
CA LYS A 6 -28.77 5.83 -2.81
C LYS A 6 -27.40 6.29 -3.31
N ALA A 7 -27.33 7.01 -4.43
CA ALA A 7 -26.09 7.57 -4.95
C ALA A 7 -25.46 8.57 -3.96
N LYS A 8 -26.24 9.52 -3.42
CA LYS A 8 -25.75 10.49 -2.42
C LYS A 8 -25.25 9.84 -1.12
N LEU A 9 -25.88 8.76 -0.65
CA LEU A 9 -25.43 8.01 0.53
C LEU A 9 -24.16 7.21 0.21
N SER A 10 -24.03 6.66 -1.00
CA SER A 10 -22.81 5.95 -1.42
C SER A 10 -21.59 6.87 -1.51
N HIS A 11 -21.78 8.15 -1.87
CA HIS A 11 -20.70 9.16 -1.90
C HIS A 11 -20.19 9.56 -0.49
N GLN A 12 -20.91 9.21 0.57
CA GLN A 12 -20.50 9.48 1.95
C GLN A 12 -19.84 8.27 2.63
N GLN A 13 -19.83 7.11 1.99
CA GLN A 13 -19.22 5.90 2.52
C GLN A 13 -17.78 5.77 2.02
N LEU A 14 -16.92 5.19 2.84
CA LEU A 14 -15.55 4.90 2.44
C LEU A 14 -15.55 3.79 1.38
N ASN A 15 -14.63 3.86 0.41
CA ASN A 15 -14.45 2.82 -0.62
C ASN A 15 -14.25 1.44 0.01
N ALA A 16 -13.59 1.38 1.17
CA ALA A 16 -13.38 0.13 1.92
C ALA A 16 -14.67 -0.54 2.40
N ASN A 17 -15.80 0.18 2.49
CA ASN A 17 -17.10 -0.42 2.79
C ASN A 17 -17.67 -1.25 1.63
N PHE A 18 -17.16 -1.09 0.41
CA PHE A 18 -17.54 -1.89 -0.76
C PHE A 18 -16.56 -3.04 -1.03
N ALA A 19 -15.48 -3.11 -0.24
CA ALA A 19 -14.40 -4.07 -0.44
C ALA A 19 -14.68 -5.42 0.21
N GLN A 20 -13.94 -6.45 -0.20
CA GLN A 20 -13.96 -7.72 0.52
C GLN A 20 -13.38 -7.53 1.94
N GLN A 21 -14.11 -7.97 2.97
CA GLN A 21 -13.75 -7.76 4.38
C GLN A 21 -12.32 -8.23 4.72
N GLY A 22 -11.86 -9.26 4.03
CA GLY A 22 -10.53 -9.81 4.24
C GLY A 22 -9.39 -8.85 3.90
N ILE A 23 -9.55 -7.85 3.02
CA ILE A 23 -8.44 -6.95 2.62
C ILE A 23 -7.88 -6.21 3.84
N ALA A 24 -8.74 -5.60 4.66
CA ALA A 24 -8.33 -4.80 5.81
C ALA A 24 -8.04 -5.61 7.08
N PHE A 25 -8.32 -6.92 7.09
CA PHE A 25 -8.05 -7.77 8.24
C PHE A 25 -6.57 -8.14 8.32
N PHE A 26 -5.87 -7.92 9.44
CA PHE A 26 -4.46 -8.29 9.60
C PHE A 26 -4.33 -9.61 10.36
N PRO A 27 -4.05 -10.74 9.68
CA PRO A 27 -4.16 -12.05 10.31
C PRO A 27 -2.95 -12.41 11.16
N ALA A 28 -3.12 -13.38 12.06
CA ALA A 28 -2.00 -14.10 12.67
C ALA A 28 -1.53 -15.27 11.78
N PHE A 29 -2.49 -15.91 11.09
CA PHE A 29 -2.27 -17.05 10.20
C PHE A 29 -2.85 -16.77 8.81
N GLY A 30 -2.11 -17.13 7.77
CA GLY A 30 -2.53 -16.99 6.38
C GLY A 30 -2.32 -18.29 5.62
N HIS A 31 -3.31 -18.72 4.85
CA HIS A 31 -3.18 -19.78 3.86
C HIS A 31 -3.36 -19.16 2.48
N PHE A 32 -2.31 -19.25 1.67
CA PHE A 32 -2.32 -18.73 0.31
C PHE A 32 -2.46 -19.88 -0.68
N THR A 33 -3.48 -19.83 -1.53
CA THR A 33 -3.77 -20.90 -2.49
C THR A 33 -3.99 -20.32 -3.88
N THR A 34 -3.25 -20.84 -4.85
CA THR A 34 -3.47 -20.54 -6.27
C THR A 34 -4.01 -21.78 -6.96
N ILE A 35 -5.12 -21.64 -7.67
CA ILE A 35 -5.76 -22.70 -8.44
C ILE A 35 -5.44 -22.46 -9.92
N TYR A 36 -5.02 -23.53 -10.58
CA TYR A 36 -4.84 -23.58 -12.04
C TYR A 36 -5.96 -24.44 -12.61
N LEU A 37 -6.75 -23.87 -13.52
CA LEU A 37 -7.89 -24.51 -14.13
C LEU A 37 -7.48 -25.46 -15.25
N LYS A 38 -8.41 -26.33 -15.63
CA LYS A 38 -8.36 -27.12 -16.86
C LYS A 38 -8.86 -26.26 -18.03
N ASP A 39 -8.46 -26.58 -19.27
CA ASP A 39 -8.69 -25.70 -20.43
C ASP A 39 -10.17 -25.53 -20.84
N ASP A 40 -11.04 -26.50 -20.57
CA ASP A 40 -12.46 -26.49 -21.00
C ASP A 40 -13.44 -26.32 -19.82
N GLN A 41 -13.46 -25.13 -19.21
CA GLN A 41 -14.37 -24.84 -18.09
C GLN A 41 -15.46 -23.84 -18.48
N LYS A 42 -16.45 -24.35 -19.24
CA LYS A 42 -17.72 -23.65 -19.41
C LYS A 42 -18.34 -23.39 -18.03
N ASN A 43 -18.78 -22.15 -17.80
CA ASN A 43 -19.41 -21.68 -16.56
C ASN A 43 -18.50 -21.61 -15.32
N ILE A 44 -17.17 -21.51 -15.48
CA ILE A 44 -16.27 -21.38 -14.34
C ILE A 44 -16.60 -20.18 -13.44
N LYS A 45 -17.03 -19.06 -14.02
CA LYS A 45 -17.44 -17.86 -13.26
C LYS A 45 -18.58 -18.18 -12.29
N GLN A 46 -19.63 -18.84 -12.76
CA GLN A 46 -20.79 -19.22 -11.93
C GLN A 46 -20.41 -20.22 -10.84
N GLN A 47 -19.54 -21.18 -11.16
CA GLN A 47 -19.03 -22.11 -10.15
C GLN A 47 -18.19 -21.39 -9.09
N TRP A 48 -17.32 -20.47 -9.50
CA TRP A 48 -16.49 -19.68 -8.60
C TRP A 48 -17.33 -18.80 -7.67
N LEU A 49 -18.33 -18.08 -8.20
CA LEU A 49 -19.27 -17.28 -7.40
C LEU A 49 -20.02 -18.12 -6.36
N LYS A 50 -20.44 -19.34 -6.71
CA LYS A 50 -21.06 -20.26 -5.75
C LYS A 50 -20.09 -20.67 -4.64
N VAL A 51 -18.84 -20.98 -4.99
CA VAL A 51 -17.80 -21.32 -4.00
C VAL A 51 -17.54 -20.15 -3.07
N ILE A 52 -17.48 -18.92 -3.57
CA ILE A 52 -17.30 -17.71 -2.75
C ILE A 52 -18.37 -17.62 -1.66
N GLN A 53 -19.64 -17.72 -2.02
CA GLN A 53 -20.75 -17.60 -1.06
C GLN A 53 -20.73 -18.70 0.00
N GLU A 54 -20.44 -19.94 -0.41
CA GLU A 54 -20.34 -21.07 0.52
C GLU A 54 -19.14 -20.91 1.48
N ILE A 55 -18.00 -20.42 0.98
CA ILE A 55 -16.79 -20.22 1.78
C ILE A 55 -16.94 -19.03 2.73
N ASP A 56 -17.56 -17.94 2.29
CA ASP A 56 -17.85 -16.78 3.13
C ASP A 56 -18.79 -17.18 4.30
N THR A 57 -19.84 -17.95 4.00
CA THR A 57 -20.72 -18.52 5.02
C THR A 57 -19.95 -19.41 5.99
N LEU A 58 -19.05 -20.26 5.48
CA LEU A 58 -18.24 -21.15 6.31
C LEU A 58 -17.25 -20.38 7.20
N CYS A 59 -16.68 -19.29 6.69
CA CYS A 59 -15.84 -18.36 7.44
C CYS A 59 -16.62 -17.72 8.60
N ALA A 60 -17.84 -17.24 8.34
CA ALA A 60 -18.71 -16.63 9.36
C ALA A 60 -19.15 -17.61 10.47
N GLN A 61 -19.19 -18.92 10.17
CA GLN A 61 -19.53 -19.97 11.13
C GLN A 61 -18.35 -20.41 12.02
N GLN A 62 -17.12 -19.96 11.74
CA GLN A 62 -15.97 -20.31 12.55
C GLN A 62 -16.04 -19.66 13.94
N LYS A 63 -15.58 -20.38 14.96
CA LYS A 63 -15.49 -19.86 16.34
C LYS A 63 -14.49 -18.71 16.46
N GLU A 64 -13.43 -18.78 15.66
CA GLU A 64 -12.32 -17.83 15.60
C GLU A 64 -12.43 -17.00 14.32
N LYS A 65 -12.06 -15.72 14.39
CA LYS A 65 -12.20 -14.80 13.26
C LYS A 65 -11.41 -15.32 12.07
N THR A 66 -12.14 -15.68 11.01
CA THR A 66 -11.60 -16.24 9.77
C THR A 66 -12.30 -15.57 8.59
N VAL A 67 -11.54 -15.16 7.59
CA VAL A 67 -12.05 -14.51 6.37
C VAL A 67 -11.23 -14.97 5.17
N CYS A 68 -11.82 -14.93 3.97
CA CYS A 68 -11.13 -15.26 2.73
C CYS A 68 -11.22 -14.07 1.77
N VAL A 69 -10.09 -13.71 1.16
CA VAL A 69 -10.06 -12.79 0.01
C VAL A 69 -9.96 -13.62 -1.26
N PHE A 70 -10.80 -13.29 -2.24
CA PHE A 70 -10.94 -13.97 -3.50
C PHE A 70 -10.39 -13.08 -4.62
N GLY A 71 -9.31 -13.53 -5.24
CA GLY A 71 -8.70 -12.90 -6.40
C GLY A 71 -8.85 -13.74 -7.65
N VAL A 72 -8.82 -13.06 -8.79
CA VAL A 72 -8.89 -13.64 -10.14
C VAL A 72 -7.76 -13.06 -10.95
N ASP A 73 -7.17 -13.88 -11.82
CA ASP A 73 -6.18 -13.40 -12.77
C ASP A 73 -6.75 -12.28 -13.66
N TYR A 74 -5.90 -11.32 -14.05
CA TYR A 74 -6.34 -10.18 -14.86
C TYR A 74 -6.89 -10.60 -16.21
N GLU A 75 -6.26 -11.57 -16.89
CA GLU A 75 -6.70 -12.04 -18.20
C GLU A 75 -8.03 -12.81 -18.07
N LEU A 76 -8.17 -13.62 -17.03
CA LEU A 76 -9.40 -14.36 -16.77
C LEU A 76 -10.57 -13.42 -16.42
N TRP A 77 -10.32 -12.38 -15.61
CA TRP A 77 -11.33 -11.38 -15.31
C TRP A 77 -11.74 -10.59 -16.55
N GLN A 78 -10.79 -10.22 -17.41
CA GLN A 78 -11.07 -9.55 -18.67
C GLN A 78 -11.98 -10.40 -19.58
N GLN A 79 -11.70 -11.70 -19.70
CA GLN A 79 -12.55 -12.62 -20.46
C GLN A 79 -13.99 -12.65 -19.93
N TRP A 80 -14.17 -12.62 -18.60
CA TRP A 80 -15.51 -12.53 -18.00
C TRP A 80 -16.17 -11.18 -18.24
N CYS A 81 -15.40 -10.10 -18.30
CA CYS A 81 -15.92 -8.78 -18.66
C CYS A 81 -16.46 -8.77 -20.09
N ASP A 82 -15.72 -9.36 -21.03
CA ASP A 82 -16.13 -9.44 -22.44
C ASP A 82 -17.40 -10.31 -22.61
N GLN A 83 -17.48 -11.42 -21.87
CA GLN A 83 -18.66 -12.32 -21.88
C GLN A 83 -19.91 -11.64 -21.34
N ASP A 84 -19.79 -10.92 -20.22
CA ASP A 84 -20.92 -10.30 -19.53
C ASP A 84 -21.16 -8.83 -19.93
N LYS A 85 -20.38 -8.32 -20.90
CA LYS A 85 -20.40 -6.92 -21.37
C LYS A 85 -20.18 -5.91 -20.24
N MET A 86 -19.26 -6.22 -19.33
CA MET A 86 -18.80 -5.32 -18.28
C MET A 86 -17.61 -4.49 -18.78
N PRO A 87 -17.42 -3.24 -18.32
CA PRO A 87 -16.22 -2.47 -18.64
C PRO A 87 -14.98 -3.19 -18.09
N ALA A 88 -13.83 -3.07 -18.75
CA ALA A 88 -12.55 -3.53 -18.20
C ALA A 88 -12.12 -2.62 -17.02
N PRO A 89 -11.50 -3.16 -15.94
CA PRO A 89 -10.93 -2.33 -14.88
C PRO A 89 -9.84 -1.39 -15.44
N GLN A 90 -9.84 -0.11 -15.04
CA GLN A 90 -8.92 0.88 -15.62
C GLN A 90 -7.44 0.70 -15.23
N GLY A 91 -7.18 0.01 -14.12
CA GLY A 91 -5.84 -0.13 -13.52
C GLY A 91 -5.06 -1.38 -13.97
N THR A 92 -5.55 -2.10 -14.99
CA THR A 92 -4.82 -3.19 -15.62
C THR A 92 -4.03 -2.66 -16.82
N THR A 93 -2.71 -2.77 -16.76
CA THR A 93 -1.84 -2.42 -17.88
C THR A 93 -1.14 -3.63 -18.45
N ASP A 94 -0.90 -3.55 -19.75
CA ASP A 94 -0.12 -4.50 -20.53
C ASP A 94 1.38 -4.34 -20.15
N PHE A 95 1.91 -5.36 -19.48
CA PHE A 95 3.34 -5.69 -19.39
C PHE A 95 4.27 -4.87 -18.47
N VAL A 96 4.30 -5.25 -17.19
CA VAL A 96 5.57 -5.68 -16.58
C VAL A 96 5.38 -7.11 -16.13
N ARG A 97 5.87 -8.06 -16.93
CA ARG A 97 5.85 -9.45 -16.52
C ARG A 97 6.86 -9.61 -15.40
N LEU A 98 6.48 -10.33 -14.36
CA LEU A 98 7.35 -10.77 -13.26
C LEU A 98 8.42 -11.78 -13.74
N ASP A 99 8.83 -11.67 -15.01
CA ASP A 99 9.67 -12.60 -15.75
C ASP A 99 11.16 -12.38 -15.43
N ASP A 100 11.51 -11.19 -14.93
CA ASP A 100 12.87 -10.86 -14.52
C ASP A 100 13.08 -11.08 -13.01
N LYS A 101 14.26 -11.61 -12.68
CA LYS A 101 14.72 -11.68 -11.28
C LYS A 101 14.74 -10.26 -10.67
N PRO A 102 14.36 -10.11 -9.39
CA PRO A 102 14.16 -11.15 -8.39
C PRO A 102 12.73 -11.70 -8.32
N PHE A 103 11.85 -11.32 -9.24
CA PHE A 103 10.44 -11.71 -9.24
C PHE A 103 10.21 -13.03 -9.98
N ALA A 104 9.00 -13.58 -9.82
CA ALA A 104 8.54 -14.75 -10.55
C ALA A 104 7.12 -14.56 -11.06
N ASN A 105 6.87 -14.99 -12.30
CA ASN A 105 5.56 -15.11 -12.91
C ASN A 105 5.21 -16.59 -13.11
N THR A 106 4.55 -17.20 -12.12
CA THR A 106 4.07 -18.58 -12.24
C THR A 106 2.66 -18.66 -12.78
N ARG A 107 2.02 -17.52 -13.08
CA ARG A 107 0.61 -17.39 -13.44
C ARG A 107 -0.31 -18.03 -12.38
N GLY A 108 -1.56 -18.27 -12.77
CA GLY A 108 -2.61 -18.92 -12.02
C GLY A 108 -3.95 -18.30 -12.40
N ASP A 109 -5.06 -18.94 -12.06
CA ASP A 109 -6.38 -18.50 -12.53
C ASP A 109 -7.23 -17.90 -11.40
N LEU A 110 -7.28 -18.60 -10.27
CA LEU A 110 -8.03 -18.17 -9.09
C LEU A 110 -7.12 -18.17 -7.87
N TRP A 111 -7.25 -17.16 -7.02
CA TRP A 111 -6.43 -16.99 -5.84
C TRP A 111 -7.28 -16.82 -4.59
N PHE A 112 -6.86 -17.49 -3.52
CA PHE A 112 -7.52 -17.46 -2.23
C PHE A 112 -6.49 -17.09 -1.17
N HIS A 113 -6.70 -15.93 -0.53
CA HIS A 113 -5.95 -15.51 0.64
C HIS A 113 -6.86 -15.68 1.86
N ILE A 114 -6.70 -16.83 2.49
CA ILE A 114 -7.46 -17.25 3.67
C ILE A 114 -6.70 -16.75 4.91
N LYS A 115 -7.41 -16.11 5.82
CA LYS A 115 -6.83 -15.30 6.88
C LYS A 115 -7.55 -15.60 8.19
N GLY A 116 -6.81 -15.79 9.27
CA GLY A 116 -7.43 -16.07 10.56
C GLY A 116 -6.56 -15.76 11.77
N THR A 117 -7.19 -15.84 12.95
CA THR A 117 -6.53 -15.84 14.27
C THR A 117 -6.05 -17.23 14.68
N ASN A 118 -6.52 -18.28 14.02
CA ASN A 118 -6.21 -19.68 14.31
C ASN A 118 -5.85 -20.47 13.03
N ALA A 119 -4.81 -21.30 13.11
CA ALA A 119 -4.29 -22.08 11.99
C ALA A 119 -5.26 -23.18 11.50
N GLU A 120 -5.95 -23.87 12.42
CA GLU A 120 -6.86 -24.96 12.09
C GLU A 120 -8.09 -24.46 11.33
N CYS A 121 -8.63 -23.31 11.72
CA CYS A 121 -9.71 -22.65 10.99
C CYS A 121 -9.27 -22.30 9.56
N CYS A 122 -8.05 -21.77 9.36
CA CYS A 122 -7.53 -21.48 8.03
C CYS A 122 -7.37 -22.76 7.18
N ALA A 123 -6.89 -23.85 7.79
CA ALA A 123 -6.76 -25.15 7.13
C ALA A 123 -8.12 -25.73 6.72
N LEU A 124 -9.14 -25.62 7.56
CA LEU A 124 -10.49 -26.07 7.27
C LEU A 124 -11.05 -25.35 6.03
N ILE A 125 -10.94 -24.02 5.98
CA ILE A 125 -11.39 -23.23 4.83
C ILE A 125 -10.63 -23.62 3.55
N TYR A 126 -9.31 -23.80 3.64
CA TYR A 126 -8.50 -24.25 2.51
C TYR A 126 -8.97 -25.60 1.95
N HIS A 127 -9.21 -26.59 2.80
CA HIS A 127 -9.71 -27.89 2.37
C HIS A 127 -11.11 -27.81 1.76
N ALA A 128 -11.97 -26.91 2.28
CA ALA A 128 -13.29 -26.67 1.71
C ALA A 128 -13.20 -26.08 0.29
N VAL A 129 -12.35 -25.07 0.07
CA VAL A 129 -12.08 -24.50 -1.26
C VAL A 129 -11.64 -25.59 -2.23
N LEU A 130 -10.63 -26.37 -1.88
CA LEU A 130 -10.11 -27.44 -2.75
C LEU A 130 -11.16 -28.51 -3.06
N LYS A 131 -11.94 -28.93 -2.06
CA LYS A 131 -12.99 -29.93 -2.26
C LYS A 131 -14.02 -29.46 -3.29
N LYS A 132 -14.38 -28.18 -3.26
CA LYS A 132 -15.40 -27.59 -4.15
C LYS A 132 -14.92 -27.33 -5.57
N LEU A 133 -13.63 -27.02 -5.74
CA LEU A 133 -13.01 -26.77 -7.04
C LEU A 133 -12.31 -27.99 -7.64
N LYS A 134 -12.24 -29.12 -6.93
CA LYS A 134 -11.53 -30.33 -7.36
C LYS A 134 -11.84 -30.77 -8.80
N SER A 135 -13.09 -30.65 -9.26
CA SER A 135 -13.48 -31.07 -10.60
C SER A 135 -12.84 -30.23 -11.71
N VAL A 136 -12.58 -28.95 -11.45
CA VAL A 136 -12.11 -27.96 -12.43
C VAL A 136 -10.63 -27.62 -12.27
N THR A 137 -10.03 -27.94 -11.12
CA THR A 137 -8.61 -27.75 -10.84
C THR A 137 -7.73 -28.76 -11.59
N ARG A 138 -6.78 -28.26 -12.38
CA ARG A 138 -5.67 -29.04 -12.98
C ARG A 138 -4.55 -29.25 -11.96
N THR A 139 -4.14 -28.17 -11.30
CA THR A 139 -3.15 -28.19 -10.21
C THR A 139 -3.38 -27.00 -9.28
N HIS A 140 -2.78 -27.01 -8.10
CA HIS A 140 -2.84 -25.89 -7.17
C HIS A 140 -1.54 -25.75 -6.38
N THR A 141 -1.29 -24.54 -5.89
CA THR A 141 -0.27 -24.28 -4.87
C THR A 141 -0.95 -24.00 -3.53
N HIS A 142 -0.27 -24.35 -2.44
CA HIS A 142 -0.71 -24.04 -1.08
C HIS A 142 0.52 -23.61 -0.27
N THR A 143 0.41 -22.50 0.44
CA THR A 143 1.45 -22.04 1.36
C THR A 143 0.80 -21.57 2.66
N PRO A 144 0.89 -22.38 3.74
CA PRO A 144 0.54 -21.92 5.08
C PRO A 144 1.67 -21.02 5.61
N ALA A 145 1.29 -19.90 6.24
CA ALA A 145 2.18 -18.87 6.72
C ALA A 145 1.62 -18.29 8.02
N HIS A 146 2.48 -17.74 8.87
CA HIS A 146 2.06 -17.17 10.14
C HIS A 146 3.00 -16.07 10.61
N LYS A 147 2.47 -15.15 11.43
CA LYS A 147 3.28 -14.13 12.07
C LYS A 147 4.27 -14.78 13.03
N GLN A 148 5.55 -14.51 12.83
CA GLN A 148 6.60 -14.88 13.77
C GLN A 148 7.03 -13.66 14.59
N GLN A 149 7.31 -13.85 15.89
CA GLN A 149 7.94 -12.85 16.77
C GLN A 149 7.34 -11.43 16.67
N GLY A 150 6.01 -11.31 16.69
CA GLY A 150 5.32 -10.01 16.59
C GLY A 150 5.22 -9.44 15.17
N GLY A 151 5.33 -10.27 14.13
CA GLY A 151 5.27 -9.83 12.72
C GLY A 151 6.63 -9.45 12.14
N LYS A 152 7.71 -9.95 12.75
CA LYS A 152 9.06 -9.79 12.23
C LYS A 152 9.38 -10.84 11.16
N VAL A 153 10.18 -10.43 10.20
CA VAL A 153 10.72 -11.21 9.07
C VAL A 153 12.24 -11.28 9.15
N PHE A 154 12.87 -12.04 8.25
CA PHE A 154 14.31 -12.29 8.23
C PHE A 154 14.82 -12.85 9.57
N GLY A 155 14.11 -13.88 10.03
CA GLY A 155 14.46 -14.64 11.23
C GLY A 155 14.16 -13.86 12.51
N GLY A 156 13.13 -13.01 12.45
CA GLY A 156 12.66 -12.25 13.60
C GLY A 156 13.44 -10.96 13.89
N ARG A 157 14.08 -10.38 12.87
CA ARG A 157 14.96 -9.20 13.05
C ARG A 157 14.28 -7.89 12.68
N PHE A 158 13.56 -7.86 11.56
CA PHE A 158 12.96 -6.64 11.01
C PHE A 158 11.44 -6.74 11.01
N ILE A 159 10.76 -5.65 11.36
CA ILE A 159 9.30 -5.61 11.30
C ILE A 159 8.87 -5.29 9.87
N ASP A 160 8.01 -6.12 9.29
CA ASP A 160 7.40 -5.82 7.99
C ASP A 160 6.25 -4.81 8.13
N ALA A 161 5.77 -4.24 7.02
CA ALA A 161 4.54 -3.44 6.98
C ALA A 161 4.54 -2.15 7.85
N MET A 162 5.69 -1.67 8.32
CA MET A 162 5.87 -0.46 9.16
C MET A 162 5.22 0.82 8.61
N ILE A 163 4.95 0.90 7.31
CA ILE A 163 4.40 2.08 6.64
C ILE A 163 2.97 1.91 6.13
N ASN A 164 2.33 0.77 6.39
CA ASN A 164 0.93 0.50 6.03
C ASN A 164 -0.03 1.52 6.63
N PRO A 165 -1.14 1.86 5.96
CA PRO A 165 -2.19 2.72 6.54
C PRO A 165 -2.54 2.33 7.98
N VAL A 166 -2.76 3.33 8.83
CA VAL A 166 -3.00 3.15 10.28
C VAL A 166 -4.40 3.59 10.71
N ASP A 167 -5.21 4.01 9.75
CA ASP A 167 -6.58 4.47 9.93
C ASP A 167 -7.40 4.05 8.70
N GLN A 168 -8.71 3.90 8.89
CA GLN A 168 -9.60 3.36 7.85
C GLN A 168 -9.74 4.30 6.65
N VAL A 169 -9.63 5.60 6.85
CA VAL A 169 -9.78 6.60 5.79
C VAL A 169 -8.60 6.52 4.82
N ASN A 170 -7.37 6.54 5.34
CA ASN A 170 -6.17 6.36 4.51
C ASN A 170 -6.07 4.94 3.94
N LEU A 171 -6.58 3.91 4.62
CA LEU A 171 -6.68 2.57 4.04
C LEU A 171 -7.62 2.59 2.83
N SER A 172 -8.80 3.19 3.00
CA SER A 172 -9.82 3.25 1.97
C SER A 172 -9.38 4.06 0.74
N GLU A 173 -8.67 5.16 0.92
CA GLU A 173 -8.23 6.01 -0.19
C GLU A 173 -7.05 5.38 -0.95
N ARG A 174 -6.09 4.77 -0.25
CA ARG A 174 -4.82 4.32 -0.86
C ARG A 174 -4.84 2.91 -1.41
N VAL A 175 -5.73 2.06 -0.90
CA VAL A 175 -5.67 0.60 -1.13
C VAL A 175 -6.85 0.11 -1.96
N ILE A 176 -7.97 0.82 -1.92
CA ILE A 176 -9.23 0.39 -2.51
C ILE A 176 -9.58 1.33 -3.66
N VAL A 177 -9.95 0.75 -4.81
CA VAL A 177 -10.46 1.48 -5.97
C VAL A 177 -11.64 2.34 -5.53
N GLY A 178 -11.57 3.63 -5.86
CA GLY A 178 -12.50 4.65 -5.44
C GLY A 178 -13.44 5.13 -6.55
N GLU A 179 -13.75 6.42 -6.51
CA GLU A 179 -14.69 7.06 -7.44
C GLU A 179 -14.08 7.31 -8.82
N GLU A 180 -12.76 7.15 -8.96
CA GLU A 180 -12.05 7.18 -10.24
C GLU A 180 -12.50 6.05 -11.19
N ASP A 181 -12.97 4.93 -10.64
CA ASP A 181 -13.56 3.82 -11.39
C ASP A 181 -14.81 3.29 -10.67
N LEU A 182 -15.91 4.03 -10.79
CA LEU A 182 -17.18 3.78 -10.06
C LEU A 182 -17.73 2.36 -10.24
N PHE A 183 -17.52 1.73 -11.40
CA PHE A 183 -17.99 0.36 -11.63
C PHE A 183 -17.23 -0.65 -10.77
N TYR A 184 -15.96 -0.39 -10.52
CA TYR A 184 -15.06 -1.24 -9.74
C TYR A 184 -14.77 -0.71 -8.34
N ARG A 185 -15.45 0.33 -7.88
CA ARG A 185 -15.32 0.88 -6.53
C ARG A 185 -15.46 -0.23 -5.48
N GLY A 186 -14.48 -0.34 -4.59
CA GLY A 186 -14.36 -1.45 -3.62
C GLY A 186 -13.41 -2.57 -4.05
N SER A 187 -12.98 -2.60 -5.30
CA SER A 187 -12.00 -3.57 -5.79
C SER A 187 -10.57 -3.20 -5.36
N ALA A 188 -9.63 -4.12 -5.52
CA ALA A 188 -8.20 -3.89 -5.30
C ALA A 188 -7.34 -4.71 -6.27
N TYR A 189 -6.16 -4.22 -6.55
CA TYR A 189 -5.12 -4.91 -7.32
C TYR A 189 -4.10 -5.50 -6.35
N VAL A 190 -3.56 -6.68 -6.68
CA VAL A 190 -2.63 -7.39 -5.81
C VAL A 190 -1.37 -7.81 -6.55
N LEU A 191 -0.22 -7.51 -5.95
CA LEU A 191 1.05 -8.17 -6.26
C LEU A 191 1.30 -9.27 -5.23
N GLN A 192 1.38 -10.51 -5.71
CA GLN A 192 1.73 -11.67 -4.89
C GLN A 192 3.09 -12.22 -5.31
N GLN A 193 3.99 -12.43 -4.35
CA GLN A 193 5.30 -13.06 -4.57
C GLN A 193 5.65 -13.98 -3.40
N LYS A 194 6.09 -15.21 -3.66
CA LYS A 194 6.62 -16.13 -2.63
C LYS A 194 8.14 -16.09 -2.69
N PHE A 195 8.75 -15.34 -1.79
CA PHE A 195 10.19 -15.18 -1.73
C PHE A 195 10.83 -16.24 -0.83
N VAL A 196 11.91 -16.86 -1.31
CA VAL A 196 12.78 -17.75 -0.52
C VAL A 196 14.07 -17.01 -0.20
N HIS A 197 14.53 -17.11 1.04
CA HIS A 197 15.72 -16.43 1.51
C HIS A 197 16.98 -17.25 1.26
N ASN A 198 18.07 -16.57 0.85
CA ASN A 198 19.40 -17.17 0.84
C ASN A 198 20.02 -17.08 2.25
N TRP A 199 19.66 -18.01 3.12
CA TRP A 199 20.14 -18.03 4.51
C TRP A 199 21.66 -18.16 4.62
N ALA A 200 22.30 -18.90 3.71
CA ALA A 200 23.76 -19.00 3.67
C ALA A 200 24.44 -17.63 3.46
N ALA A 201 23.91 -16.80 2.56
CA ALA A 201 24.41 -15.45 2.37
C ALA A 201 24.05 -14.54 3.55
N LEU A 202 22.80 -14.58 4.01
CA LEU A 202 22.31 -13.74 5.09
C LEU A 202 23.02 -14.02 6.42
N ASP A 203 23.32 -15.27 6.76
CA ASP A 203 23.99 -15.62 8.01
C ASP A 203 25.46 -15.19 8.05
N ASN A 204 26.10 -15.12 6.87
CA ASN A 204 27.46 -14.59 6.74
C ASN A 204 27.52 -13.06 6.83
N MET A 205 26.40 -12.35 6.72
CA MET A 205 26.36 -10.90 6.93
C MET A 205 26.39 -10.55 8.41
N SER A 206 27.18 -9.55 8.76
CA SER A 206 27.08 -8.85 10.04
C SER A 206 25.71 -8.20 10.22
N MET A 207 25.39 -7.81 11.45
CA MET A 207 24.13 -7.12 11.72
C MET A 207 24.07 -5.76 11.00
N VAL A 208 25.17 -5.02 10.98
CA VAL A 208 25.25 -3.72 10.28
C VAL A 208 24.99 -3.87 8.78
N GLU A 209 25.52 -4.91 8.13
CA GLU A 209 25.26 -5.16 6.72
C GLU A 209 23.79 -5.49 6.44
N LYS A 210 23.13 -6.24 7.34
CA LYS A 210 21.68 -6.50 7.26
C LYS A 210 20.88 -5.22 7.43
N GLU A 211 21.27 -4.36 8.38
CA GLU A 211 20.61 -3.07 8.60
C GLU A 211 20.75 -2.14 7.38
N ASP A 212 21.94 -2.06 6.79
CA ASP A 212 22.22 -1.28 5.58
C ASP A 212 21.46 -1.83 4.37
N MET A 213 21.35 -3.14 4.25
CA MET A 213 20.56 -3.80 3.21
C MET A 213 19.08 -3.42 3.28
N ILE A 214 18.51 -3.34 4.49
CA ILE A 214 17.11 -2.96 4.70
C ILE A 214 16.92 -1.43 4.65
N GLY A 215 17.86 -0.67 5.17
CA GLY A 215 17.77 0.78 5.42
C GLY A 215 17.22 1.14 6.80
N ARG A 216 17.14 0.18 7.73
CA ARG A 216 16.68 0.35 9.11
C ARG A 216 17.52 -0.46 10.07
N ASN A 217 17.70 0.07 11.28
CA ASN A 217 18.35 -0.68 12.33
C ASN A 217 17.41 -1.75 12.93
N HIS A 218 17.95 -2.68 13.72
CA HIS A 218 17.16 -3.72 14.41
C HIS A 218 16.11 -3.15 15.38
N ASN A 219 16.31 -1.92 15.86
CA ASN A 219 15.33 -1.15 16.64
C ASN A 219 14.32 -0.41 15.76
N GLN A 220 14.29 -0.71 14.46
CA GLN A 220 13.38 -0.18 13.44
C GLN A 220 13.54 1.30 13.11
N ALA A 221 14.57 1.97 13.63
CA ALA A 221 14.87 3.36 13.26
C ALA A 221 15.48 3.42 11.85
N ILE A 222 15.09 4.44 11.08
CA ILE A 222 15.63 4.68 9.73
C ILE A 222 17.12 5.00 9.83
N ILE A 223 17.93 4.40 8.96
CA ILE A 223 19.36 4.68 8.87
C ILE A 223 19.58 5.75 7.80
N PRO A 224 20.14 6.92 8.14
CA PRO A 224 20.47 7.94 7.16
C PRO A 224 21.72 7.48 6.37
N MET A 225 21.50 6.94 5.19
CA MET A 225 22.55 6.42 4.32
C MET A 225 22.44 7.00 2.90
N HIS A 226 23.57 7.11 2.21
CA HIS A 226 23.60 7.56 0.81
C HIS A 226 23.38 6.43 -0.20
N ASP A 227 23.53 5.17 0.21
CA ASP A 227 23.29 4.04 -0.70
C ASP A 227 21.81 4.02 -1.10
N GLU A 228 21.54 4.08 -2.40
CA GLU A 228 20.18 4.06 -2.98
C GLU A 228 19.65 2.64 -3.21
N ARG A 229 20.45 1.62 -2.86
CA ARG A 229 20.13 0.19 -3.05
C ARG A 229 19.51 -0.48 -1.82
N SER A 230 19.33 0.25 -0.72
CA SER A 230 18.63 -0.28 0.45
C SER A 230 17.15 -0.50 0.13
N HIS A 231 16.57 -1.56 0.71
CA HIS A 231 15.21 -1.98 0.39
C HIS A 231 14.20 -0.84 0.54
N ILE A 232 14.24 -0.11 1.66
CA ILE A 232 13.32 1.00 1.93
C ILE A 232 13.36 2.09 0.86
N LYS A 233 14.54 2.40 0.33
CA LYS A 233 14.66 3.39 -0.76
C LYS A 233 14.18 2.85 -2.10
N CYS A 234 14.42 1.56 -2.38
CA CYS A 234 13.96 0.92 -3.61
C CYS A 234 12.43 0.78 -3.65
N VAL A 235 11.78 0.46 -2.53
CA VAL A 235 10.32 0.28 -2.48
C VAL A 235 9.53 1.57 -2.30
N ARG A 236 10.22 2.69 -2.04
CA ARG A 236 9.58 3.98 -1.86
C ARG A 236 9.22 4.57 -3.22
N GLN A 237 7.92 4.68 -3.46
CA GLN A 237 7.38 5.27 -4.67
C GLN A 237 6.74 6.60 -4.36
N LEU A 238 7.25 7.64 -5.00
CA LEU A 238 6.66 8.96 -4.94
C LEU A 238 5.80 9.14 -6.19
N ASN A 239 4.52 9.43 -6.04
CA ASN A 239 3.70 9.84 -7.19
C ASN A 239 4.17 11.21 -7.74
N GLY A 240 3.52 11.71 -8.79
CA GLY A 240 3.79 13.05 -9.34
C GLY A 240 3.68 14.18 -8.30
N GLU A 241 2.91 13.96 -7.25
CA GLU A 241 2.72 14.86 -6.12
C GLU A 241 3.73 14.67 -4.98
N ARG A 242 4.63 13.69 -5.11
CA ARG A 242 5.63 13.29 -4.12
C ARG A 242 5.04 12.81 -2.79
N VAL A 243 3.79 12.38 -2.80
CA VAL A 243 3.22 11.55 -1.75
C VAL A 243 3.66 10.12 -2.02
N THR A 244 4.16 9.44 -1.00
CA THR A 244 4.44 8.02 -1.13
C THR A 244 3.16 7.26 -1.51
N GLN A 245 3.12 6.64 -2.69
CA GLN A 245 2.04 5.70 -3.05
C GLN A 245 2.14 4.52 -2.08
N ARG A 246 1.08 4.31 -1.28
CA ARG A 246 1.09 3.30 -0.23
C ARG A 246 0.22 2.14 -0.65
N ILE A 247 0.88 1.02 -0.87
CA ILE A 247 0.27 -0.29 -0.89
C ILE A 247 0.03 -0.78 0.55
N LEU A 248 -0.99 -1.61 0.74
CA LEU A 248 -1.20 -2.35 1.98
C LEU A 248 -0.46 -3.69 1.90
N ARG A 249 0.62 -3.83 2.65
CA ARG A 249 1.44 -5.04 2.66
C ARG A 249 0.98 -5.98 3.77
N GLN A 250 0.77 -7.24 3.44
CA GLN A 250 0.37 -8.28 4.39
C GLN A 250 1.24 -9.51 4.21
N ALA A 251 2.55 -9.28 4.23
CA ALA A 251 3.51 -10.34 4.08
C ALA A 251 3.55 -11.21 5.35
N LEU A 252 3.71 -12.52 5.17
CA LEU A 252 3.83 -13.47 6.28
C LEU A 252 5.02 -14.42 6.04
N PRO A 253 5.85 -14.66 7.07
CA PRO A 253 6.80 -15.77 7.07
C PRO A 253 6.14 -17.12 6.79
N PHE A 254 6.81 -17.96 6.02
CA PHE A 254 6.39 -19.35 5.78
C PHE A 254 7.55 -20.33 5.91
N GLY A 255 7.19 -21.61 6.07
CA GLY A 255 8.14 -22.71 6.10
C GLY A 255 9.06 -22.68 7.32
N HIS A 256 10.02 -23.60 7.30
CA HIS A 256 11.12 -23.69 8.25
C HIS A 256 12.40 -23.88 7.45
N SER A 257 13.47 -23.19 7.80
CA SER A 257 14.76 -23.41 7.16
C SER A 257 15.56 -24.42 7.97
N ASP A 258 15.89 -25.56 7.35
CA ASP A 258 16.80 -26.55 7.95
C ASP A 258 18.28 -26.10 7.88
N SER A 259 18.55 -25.02 7.15
CA SER A 259 19.87 -24.42 7.00
C SER A 259 19.90 -23.00 7.55
N GLY A 260 20.89 -22.70 8.39
CA GLY A 260 21.10 -21.36 8.93
C GLY A 260 20.29 -21.02 10.19
N ALA A 261 20.46 -19.79 10.69
CA ALA A 261 19.81 -19.28 11.89
C ALA A 261 18.38 -18.74 11.64
N GLY A 262 17.87 -18.89 10.42
CA GLY A 262 16.51 -18.53 10.04
C GLY A 262 15.47 -19.45 10.70
N LYS A 263 14.35 -18.89 11.14
CA LYS A 263 13.19 -19.68 11.64
C LYS A 263 12.14 -19.93 10.56
N GLU A 264 12.30 -19.32 9.39
CA GLU A 264 11.40 -19.32 8.25
C GLU A 264 12.19 -19.67 6.98
N GLU A 265 11.57 -20.31 6.00
CA GLU A 265 12.17 -20.55 4.68
C GLU A 265 12.19 -19.26 3.85
N GLY A 266 11.18 -18.41 4.05
CA GLY A 266 10.99 -17.21 3.29
C GLY A 266 9.77 -16.42 3.74
N VAL A 267 9.37 -15.45 2.90
CA VAL A 267 8.22 -14.59 3.13
C VAL A 267 7.26 -14.66 1.94
N TYR A 268 5.99 -14.91 2.24
CA TYR A 268 4.91 -14.82 1.27
C TYR A 268 4.42 -13.37 1.24
N PHE A 269 4.85 -12.63 0.25
CA PHE A 269 4.53 -11.22 0.05
C PHE A 269 3.19 -11.07 -0.67
N VAL A 270 2.32 -10.27 -0.06
CA VAL A 270 1.07 -9.80 -0.65
C VAL A 270 1.00 -8.30 -0.44
N ALA A 271 0.74 -7.57 -1.50
CA ALA A 271 0.49 -6.14 -1.44
C ALA A 271 -0.78 -5.80 -2.20
N TYR A 272 -1.69 -5.06 -1.56
CA TYR A 272 -2.91 -4.53 -2.16
C TYR A 272 -2.71 -3.06 -2.53
N GLY A 273 -3.29 -2.63 -3.65
CA GLY A 273 -3.30 -1.24 -4.09
C GLY A 273 -4.59 -0.91 -4.86
N ASN A 274 -4.91 0.37 -4.96
CA ASN A 274 -6.06 0.86 -5.72
C ASN A 274 -5.78 0.98 -7.23
N ASP A 275 -4.53 0.82 -7.66
CA ASP A 275 -4.13 0.87 -9.08
C ASP A 275 -2.99 -0.13 -9.32
N GLY A 276 -3.12 -0.96 -10.36
CA GLY A 276 -2.11 -1.93 -10.75
C GLY A 276 -0.78 -1.29 -11.17
N ASN A 277 -0.81 -0.06 -11.70
CA ASN A 277 0.38 0.70 -12.11
C ASN A 277 1.34 0.99 -10.95
N VAL A 278 0.83 1.04 -9.71
CA VAL A 278 1.65 1.23 -8.50
C VAL A 278 2.67 0.09 -8.37
N PHE A 279 2.33 -1.13 -8.79
CA PHE A 279 3.27 -2.24 -8.71
C PHE A 279 4.33 -2.19 -9.82
N GLU A 280 4.01 -1.65 -10.99
CA GLU A 280 5.01 -1.50 -12.04
C GLU A 280 6.15 -0.58 -11.62
N GLN A 281 5.81 0.58 -11.04
CA GLN A 281 6.80 1.53 -10.54
C GLN A 281 7.62 0.91 -9.41
N LEU A 282 6.99 0.08 -8.56
CA LEU A 282 7.68 -0.70 -7.52
C LEU A 282 8.77 -1.58 -8.12
N ILE A 283 8.37 -2.41 -9.08
CA ILE A 283 9.22 -3.42 -9.71
C ILE A 283 10.36 -2.74 -10.46
N LYS A 284 10.06 -1.71 -11.25
CA LYS A 284 11.06 -0.91 -11.97
C LYS A 284 12.12 -0.32 -11.03
N ASN A 285 11.71 0.20 -9.87
CA ASN A 285 12.64 0.75 -8.88
C ASN A 285 13.47 -0.32 -8.15
N ILE A 286 12.90 -1.50 -7.92
CA ILE A 286 13.59 -2.65 -7.30
C ILE A 286 14.63 -3.26 -8.23
N VAL A 287 14.27 -3.47 -9.51
CA VAL A 287 15.18 -4.05 -10.50
C VAL A 287 16.26 -3.03 -10.88
N GLY A 288 15.87 -1.78 -11.14
CA GLY A 288 16.78 -0.75 -11.63
C GLY A 288 16.92 -0.73 -13.15
N SER A 289 17.87 0.06 -13.66
CA SER A 289 18.10 0.25 -15.10
C SER A 289 19.02 -0.79 -15.75
N ASP A 290 19.82 -1.46 -14.93
CA ASP A 290 20.96 -2.24 -15.41
C ASP A 290 20.52 -3.70 -15.63
N LYS A 291 20.48 -4.14 -16.89
CA LYS A 291 20.05 -5.49 -17.24
C LYS A 291 20.87 -6.55 -16.51
N GLY A 292 20.18 -7.50 -15.87
CA GLY A 292 20.80 -8.61 -15.14
C GLY A 292 21.28 -8.27 -13.73
N PHE A 293 21.14 -7.02 -13.29
CA PHE A 293 21.43 -6.61 -11.92
C PHE A 293 20.13 -6.26 -11.18
N VAL A 294 20.04 -6.68 -9.91
CA VAL A 294 18.94 -6.28 -9.02
C VAL A 294 19.44 -5.12 -8.16
N LYS A 295 18.87 -3.94 -8.35
CA LYS A 295 19.24 -2.76 -7.57
C LYS A 295 19.02 -2.97 -6.06
N ASP A 296 17.92 -3.62 -5.69
CA ASP A 296 17.59 -3.92 -4.29
C ASP A 296 18.51 -5.00 -3.68
N LYS A 297 19.31 -4.60 -2.67
CA LYS A 297 20.21 -5.51 -1.96
C LYS A 297 19.49 -6.61 -1.18
N MET A 298 18.31 -6.33 -0.63
CA MET A 298 17.54 -7.33 0.10
C MET A 298 17.03 -8.41 -0.84
N LEU A 299 16.50 -8.02 -1.98
CA LEU A 299 16.00 -8.96 -2.98
C LEU A 299 17.12 -9.63 -3.80
N SER A 300 18.35 -9.11 -3.72
CA SER A 300 19.53 -9.88 -4.15
C SER A 300 19.81 -11.11 -3.27
N ASN A 301 19.32 -11.11 -2.02
CA ASN A 301 19.45 -12.20 -1.04
C ASN A 301 18.12 -12.95 -0.81
N SER A 302 17.09 -12.62 -1.58
CA SER A 302 15.74 -13.18 -1.44
C SER A 302 15.03 -13.13 -2.79
N HIS A 303 14.78 -14.28 -3.40
CA HIS A 303 14.21 -14.36 -4.75
C HIS A 303 12.85 -15.06 -4.75
N ALA A 304 11.96 -14.64 -5.64
CA ALA A 304 10.64 -15.24 -5.75
C ALA A 304 10.72 -16.57 -6.50
N ILE A 305 9.98 -17.56 -6.01
CA ILE A 305 9.79 -18.86 -6.66
C ILE A 305 8.40 -19.02 -7.27
N THR A 306 7.42 -18.25 -6.79
CA THR A 306 6.08 -18.15 -7.36
C THR A 306 5.57 -16.72 -7.27
N GLY A 307 4.67 -16.34 -8.18
CA GLY A 307 4.08 -15.02 -8.15
C GLY A 307 3.10 -14.77 -9.28
N ASN A 308 2.18 -13.84 -9.05
CA ASN A 308 1.22 -13.37 -10.04
C ASN A 308 0.67 -11.99 -9.64
N PHE A 309 -0.03 -11.35 -10.57
CA PHE A 309 -0.93 -10.24 -10.29
C PHE A 309 -2.38 -10.75 -10.15
N TRP A 310 -3.14 -10.19 -9.21
CA TRP A 310 -4.54 -10.58 -8.99
C TRP A 310 -5.45 -9.37 -8.94
N PHE A 311 -6.62 -9.49 -9.58
CA PHE A 311 -7.73 -8.58 -9.41
C PHE A 311 -8.64 -9.12 -8.31
N VAL A 312 -8.88 -8.31 -7.29
CA VAL A 312 -9.77 -8.62 -6.19
C VAL A 312 -11.03 -7.77 -6.38
N PRO A 313 -12.13 -8.34 -6.91
CA PRO A 313 -13.34 -7.58 -7.20
C PRO A 313 -14.01 -7.08 -5.92
N ALA A 314 -14.74 -5.97 -6.03
CA ALA A 314 -15.62 -5.45 -4.99
C ALA A 314 -16.59 -6.53 -4.48
N ALA A 315 -16.96 -6.46 -3.20
CA ALA A 315 -17.78 -7.49 -2.56
C ALA A 315 -19.11 -7.70 -3.31
N GLU A 316 -19.77 -6.62 -3.71
CA GLU A 316 -21.06 -6.68 -4.42
C GLU A 316 -20.94 -7.37 -5.80
N LEU A 317 -19.83 -7.20 -6.51
CA LEU A 317 -19.61 -7.82 -7.83
C LEU A 317 -19.54 -9.34 -7.77
N ILE A 318 -19.24 -9.90 -6.60
CA ILE A 318 -19.17 -11.35 -6.35
C ILE A 318 -20.28 -11.84 -5.42
N GLY A 319 -21.30 -11.01 -5.17
CA GLY A 319 -22.46 -11.38 -4.36
C GLY A 319 -22.16 -11.53 -2.86
N LEU A 320 -21.16 -10.80 -2.36
CA LEU A 320 -20.86 -10.66 -0.94
C LEU A 320 -21.28 -9.29 -0.42
N SER A 321 -21.43 -9.17 0.90
CA SER A 321 -21.57 -7.89 1.59
C SER A 321 -20.18 -7.34 1.95
N GLY A 322 -20.00 -6.03 1.83
CA GLY A 322 -18.82 -5.37 2.37
C GLY A 322 -18.84 -5.26 3.91
N PRO A 323 -17.81 -4.68 4.53
CA PRO A 323 -17.73 -4.51 5.98
C PRO A 323 -18.90 -3.68 6.54
N GLU A 324 -19.65 -4.26 7.48
CA GLU A 324 -20.82 -3.63 8.11
C GLU A 324 -20.47 -2.58 9.19
N ALA A 325 -19.22 -2.56 9.67
CA ALA A 325 -18.78 -1.72 10.78
C ALA A 325 -17.46 -0.99 10.45
N ASP A 326 -17.05 -0.08 11.34
CA ASP A 326 -15.72 0.53 11.30
C ASP A 326 -14.65 -0.55 11.14
N ILE A 327 -13.75 -0.31 10.20
CA ILE A 327 -12.73 -1.27 9.83
C ILE A 327 -11.55 -1.10 10.78
N PRO A 328 -11.27 -2.07 11.68
CA PRO A 328 -10.19 -1.93 12.63
C PRO A 328 -8.86 -1.99 11.89
N VAL A 329 -8.11 -0.88 11.95
CA VAL A 329 -6.75 -0.81 11.44
C VAL A 329 -5.79 -0.80 12.63
N PRO A 330 -5.07 -1.90 12.91
CA PRO A 330 -4.19 -1.99 14.06
C PRO A 330 -2.99 -1.05 13.90
N LEU A 331 -2.67 -0.33 14.99
CA LEU A 331 -1.41 0.39 15.09
C LEU A 331 -0.29 -0.62 15.37
N ASN A 332 0.85 -0.44 14.73
CA ASN A 332 2.04 -1.21 15.04
C ASN A 332 2.65 -0.72 16.35
N ASP A 333 2.99 -1.66 17.26
CA ASP A 333 3.52 -1.39 18.60
C ASP A 333 4.71 -0.41 18.62
N TYR A 334 5.54 -0.40 17.56
CA TYR A 334 6.64 0.56 17.44
C TYR A 334 6.16 2.02 17.49
N TYR A 335 4.98 2.29 16.96
CA TYR A 335 4.40 3.63 16.94
C TYR A 335 3.46 3.89 18.13
N ASP A 336 3.13 2.90 18.95
CA ASP A 336 2.26 3.11 20.12
C ASP A 336 3.05 3.70 21.30
N VAL A 337 3.54 4.93 21.10
CA VAL A 337 4.37 5.66 22.07
C VAL A 337 3.84 7.09 22.21
N ARG A 338 3.42 7.44 23.43
CA ARG A 338 2.80 8.72 23.77
C ARG A 338 3.14 9.16 25.19
N SER A 339 2.79 10.39 25.57
CA SER A 339 2.93 10.86 26.95
C SER A 339 2.11 10.02 27.93
N LYS A 340 2.55 9.97 29.20
CA LYS A 340 1.85 9.21 30.26
C LYS A 340 0.39 9.61 30.46
N ASN A 341 0.03 10.86 30.15
CA ASN A 341 -1.34 11.36 30.24
C ASN A 341 -2.15 11.15 28.95
N GLY A 342 -1.57 10.57 27.90
CA GLY A 342 -2.23 10.26 26.62
C GLY A 342 -2.49 11.47 25.70
N LEU A 343 -2.11 12.68 26.11
CA LEU A 343 -2.45 13.91 25.38
C LEU A 343 -1.42 14.32 24.32
N MET A 344 -0.16 13.89 24.45
CA MET A 344 0.91 14.24 23.52
C MET A 344 1.33 13.03 22.70
N PHE A 345 1.14 13.15 21.40
CA PHE A 345 1.55 12.17 20.40
C PHE A 345 2.99 12.43 19.97
N TYR A 346 3.84 11.41 20.00
CA TYR A 346 5.25 11.53 19.59
C TYR A 346 5.49 11.16 18.12
N ASN A 347 4.47 10.67 17.44
CA ASN A 347 4.52 10.36 16.02
C ASN A 347 3.15 10.55 15.37
N ASN A 348 3.17 10.80 14.06
CA ASN A 348 1.97 11.05 13.27
C ASN A 348 1.07 9.82 13.09
N ARG A 349 1.62 8.60 13.19
CA ARG A 349 0.86 7.37 12.95
C ARG A 349 -0.07 7.05 14.11
N ASP A 350 0.43 7.19 15.34
CA ASP A 350 -0.40 7.09 16.55
C ASP A 350 -1.50 8.15 16.53
N PHE A 351 -1.15 9.39 16.21
CA PHE A 351 -2.13 10.46 16.09
C PHE A 351 -3.24 10.13 15.09
N LEU A 352 -2.90 9.71 13.85
CA LEU A 352 -3.90 9.33 12.86
C LEU A 352 -4.78 8.15 13.33
N ASN A 353 -4.18 7.12 13.93
CA ASN A 353 -4.93 5.96 14.42
C ASN A 353 -5.96 6.36 15.49
N LYS A 354 -5.57 7.23 16.42
CA LYS A 354 -6.42 7.63 17.56
C LYS A 354 -7.39 8.76 17.23
N ALA A 355 -7.01 9.65 16.31
CA ALA A 355 -7.87 10.73 15.84
C ALA A 355 -9.16 10.19 15.19
N GLN A 356 -9.09 9.01 14.58
CA GLN A 356 -10.25 8.30 14.06
C GLN A 356 -11.16 7.77 15.19
N SER A 357 -10.56 7.25 16.26
CA SER A 357 -11.26 6.69 17.43
C SER A 357 -11.54 7.76 18.49
N ALA A 358 -12.07 8.93 18.10
CA ALA A 358 -12.39 10.01 19.03
C ALA A 358 -13.26 9.48 20.19
N ASN A 359 -13.01 9.98 21.40
CA ASN A 359 -13.82 9.62 22.57
C ASN A 359 -15.29 9.92 22.30
N ALA A 360 -16.21 9.14 22.89
CA ALA A 360 -17.66 9.27 22.69
C ALA A 360 -18.26 10.67 22.94
N ASN A 361 -17.48 11.60 23.51
CA ASN A 361 -17.88 12.96 23.86
C ASN A 361 -17.31 14.05 22.92
N ASP A 362 -16.44 13.69 21.96
CA ASP A 362 -15.81 14.63 21.04
C ASP A 362 -16.45 14.62 19.65
N ILE A 363 -16.39 15.75 18.93
CA ILE A 363 -16.80 15.82 17.53
C ILE A 363 -15.76 15.04 16.71
N PRO A 364 -16.14 13.99 15.96
CA PRO A 364 -15.20 13.22 15.16
C PRO A 364 -14.59 14.09 14.07
N ILE A 365 -13.30 13.90 13.81
CA ILE A 365 -12.63 14.52 12.67
C ILE A 365 -13.22 13.94 11.40
N SER A 366 -13.65 14.81 10.46
CA SER A 366 -14.22 14.34 9.20
C SER A 366 -13.19 13.57 8.36
N ASP A 367 -13.67 12.62 7.55
CA ASP A 367 -12.82 11.80 6.66
C ASP A 367 -11.93 12.66 5.76
N ARG A 368 -12.48 13.77 5.25
CA ARG A 368 -11.69 14.73 4.44
C ARG A 368 -10.51 15.30 5.22
N ILE A 369 -10.71 15.67 6.48
CA ILE A 369 -9.61 16.21 7.30
C ILE A 369 -8.60 15.09 7.63
N MET A 370 -9.07 13.88 7.95
CA MET A 370 -8.21 12.71 8.17
C MET A 370 -7.32 12.40 6.96
N LEU A 371 -7.89 12.48 5.76
CA LEU A 371 -7.15 12.28 4.52
C LEU A 371 -6.06 13.34 4.32
N LEU A 372 -6.43 14.62 4.46
CA LEU A 372 -5.48 15.73 4.31
C LEU A 372 -4.34 15.67 5.34
N LEU A 373 -4.64 15.29 6.58
CA LEU A 373 -3.62 15.05 7.61
C LEU A 373 -2.70 13.90 7.20
N GLY A 374 -3.26 12.78 6.73
CA GLY A 374 -2.50 11.62 6.27
C GLY A 374 -1.56 11.94 5.10
N GLN A 375 -2.03 12.74 4.14
CA GLN A 375 -1.21 13.23 3.01
C GLN A 375 -0.09 14.15 3.50
N THR A 376 -0.42 15.18 4.29
CA THR A 376 0.56 16.13 4.86
C THR A 376 1.65 15.42 5.66
N PHE A 377 1.27 14.45 6.49
CA PHE A 377 2.21 13.64 7.26
C PHE A 377 3.08 12.75 6.39
N SER A 378 2.55 12.23 5.27
CA SER A 378 3.37 11.51 4.30
C SER A 378 4.42 12.42 3.68
N GLU A 379 4.03 13.60 3.20
CA GLU A 379 4.96 14.57 2.62
C GLU A 379 6.03 15.01 3.60
N TRP A 380 5.65 15.21 4.87
CA TRP A 380 6.62 15.56 5.91
C TRP A 380 7.64 14.45 6.10
N ASN A 381 7.22 13.21 6.33
CA ASN A 381 8.14 12.06 6.43
C ASN A 381 9.04 11.98 5.19
N ASP A 382 8.49 12.33 4.03
CA ASP A 382 9.19 12.25 2.76
C ASP A 382 10.33 13.30 2.62
N THR A 383 10.19 14.47 3.25
CA THR A 383 11.22 15.54 3.24
C THR A 383 12.46 15.24 4.08
N TRP A 384 12.37 14.33 5.05
CA TRP A 384 13.53 13.93 5.86
C TRP A 384 14.55 13.12 5.03
N GLU A 385 14.08 12.40 4.02
CA GLU A 385 14.92 11.54 3.19
C GLU A 385 15.47 12.27 1.95
N LYS A 386 14.77 13.27 1.41
CA LYS A 386 15.25 14.11 0.31
C LYS A 386 15.31 15.57 0.75
N LYS A 387 16.53 16.07 0.97
CA LYS A 387 16.77 17.47 1.31
C LYS A 387 16.19 18.38 0.22
N LYS A 388 15.12 19.12 0.56
CA LYS A 388 14.61 20.21 -0.27
C LYS A 388 15.53 21.42 -0.07
N VAL A 389 16.13 21.90 -1.15
CA VAL A 389 16.91 23.14 -1.14
C VAL A 389 16.01 24.23 -1.71
N MET A 390 15.67 25.21 -0.88
CA MET A 390 15.02 26.42 -1.36
C MET A 390 15.98 27.12 -2.32
N PRO A 391 15.61 27.32 -3.60
CA PRO A 391 16.45 28.09 -4.50
C PRO A 391 16.64 29.50 -3.94
N PRO A 392 17.84 30.09 -4.03
CA PRO A 392 18.06 31.44 -3.55
C PRO A 392 17.13 32.39 -4.30
N LEU A 393 16.31 33.14 -3.55
CA LEU A 393 15.34 34.09 -4.13
C LEU A 393 16.02 35.27 -4.87
N GLY A 394 17.34 35.43 -4.74
CA GLY A 394 18.06 36.57 -5.29
C GLY A 394 17.76 37.86 -4.52
N HIS A 395 18.21 38.99 -5.08
CA HIS A 395 18.11 40.28 -4.41
C HIS A 395 16.80 41.00 -4.76
N LEU A 396 16.21 41.74 -3.82
CA LEU A 396 14.98 42.54 -4.03
C LEU A 396 15.03 43.44 -5.28
N LYS A 397 16.24 43.91 -5.63
CA LYS A 397 16.47 44.83 -6.74
C LYS A 397 16.16 44.20 -8.09
N ASP A 398 16.29 42.88 -8.20
CA ASP A 398 16.08 42.15 -9.44
C ASP A 398 14.59 41.90 -9.68
N HIS A 399 13.83 41.68 -8.62
CA HIS A 399 12.37 41.55 -8.69
C HIS A 399 11.66 42.86 -8.99
N VAL A 400 12.12 43.98 -8.43
CA VAL A 400 11.51 45.31 -8.64
C VAL A 400 11.74 45.86 -10.06
N LYS A 401 12.60 45.22 -10.86
CA LYS A 401 12.74 45.52 -12.30
C LYS A 401 11.53 45.03 -13.10
N ALA A 402 10.84 43.99 -12.64
CA ALA A 402 9.68 43.45 -13.33
C ALA A 402 8.54 44.48 -13.38
N GLU A 403 7.82 44.50 -14.49
CA GLU A 403 6.79 45.51 -14.80
C GLU A 403 5.74 45.66 -13.69
N ARG A 404 5.24 44.54 -13.16
CA ARG A 404 4.26 44.53 -12.08
C ARG A 404 4.71 45.09 -10.73
N TRP A 405 6.00 45.37 -10.55
CA TRP A 405 6.56 45.95 -9.32
C TRP A 405 7.06 47.39 -9.50
N GLN A 406 6.84 47.99 -10.67
CA GLN A 406 7.33 49.33 -11.03
C GLN A 406 6.85 50.41 -10.05
N ASP A 407 5.59 50.34 -9.63
CA ASP A 407 4.98 51.30 -8.68
C ASP A 407 5.66 51.27 -7.30
N TYR A 408 6.33 50.17 -6.98
CA TYR A 408 7.01 49.98 -5.70
C TYR A 408 8.50 50.41 -5.74
N LYS A 409 9.00 50.97 -6.86
CA LYS A 409 10.40 51.46 -6.97
C LYS A 409 10.77 52.47 -5.89
N LYS A 410 9.85 53.37 -5.53
CA LYS A 410 10.07 54.35 -4.46
C LYS A 410 10.24 53.67 -3.10
N VAL A 411 9.44 52.64 -2.83
CA VAL A 411 9.51 51.83 -1.60
C VAL A 411 10.82 51.03 -1.55
N ALA A 412 11.23 50.43 -2.68
CA ALA A 412 12.48 49.69 -2.78
C ALA A 412 13.73 50.57 -2.54
N LYS A 413 13.69 51.84 -2.93
CA LYS A 413 14.75 52.85 -2.70
C LYS A 413 14.59 53.60 -1.37
N SER A 414 13.55 53.33 -0.58
CA SER A 414 13.33 54.00 0.69
C SER A 414 14.51 53.77 1.63
N LYS A 415 14.88 54.76 2.46
CA LYS A 415 15.88 54.59 3.53
C LYS A 415 15.36 53.68 4.66
N SER A 416 14.05 53.55 4.82
CA SER A 416 13.44 52.69 5.86
C SER A 416 13.64 51.20 5.56
N ALA A 417 14.36 50.52 6.45
CA ALA A 417 14.55 49.07 6.36
C ALA A 417 13.21 48.31 6.49
N ALA A 418 12.27 48.81 7.30
CA ALA A 418 10.96 48.20 7.49
C ALA A 418 10.15 48.20 6.18
N LEU A 419 10.14 49.32 5.45
CA LEU A 419 9.46 49.42 4.15
C LEU A 419 10.06 48.49 3.10
N ARG A 420 11.40 48.40 3.04
CA ARG A 420 12.08 47.47 2.13
C ARG A 420 11.82 46.00 2.49
N LYS A 421 11.79 45.65 3.79
CA LYS A 421 11.44 44.30 4.28
C LYS A 421 9.99 43.95 3.95
N GLY A 422 9.04 44.86 4.19
CA GLY A 422 7.62 44.66 3.85
C GLY A 422 7.43 44.43 2.35
N LEU A 423 8.11 45.22 1.50
CA LEU A 423 8.10 44.99 0.06
C LEU A 423 8.71 43.64 -0.33
N ALA A 424 9.85 43.26 0.28
CA ALA A 424 10.46 41.96 0.02
C ALA A 424 9.52 40.81 0.39
N ILE A 425 8.84 40.85 1.54
CA ILE A 425 7.85 39.85 1.95
C ILE A 425 6.70 39.78 0.93
N LYS A 426 6.16 40.94 0.54
CA LYS A 426 5.09 41.01 -0.46
C LYS A 426 5.51 40.37 -1.78
N ILE A 427 6.69 40.73 -2.29
CA ILE A 427 7.24 40.17 -3.53
C ILE A 427 7.53 38.67 -3.40
N SER A 428 8.01 38.19 -2.25
CA SER A 428 8.25 36.76 -2.06
C SER A 428 6.94 35.96 -2.08
N LEU A 429 5.95 36.36 -1.29
CA LEU A 429 4.73 35.58 -1.07
C LEU A 429 3.72 35.66 -2.23
N SER A 430 3.70 36.73 -3.03
CA SER A 430 2.58 37.03 -3.94
C SER A 430 2.66 36.64 -5.44
N ASP A 431 3.72 36.17 -6.09
CA ASP A 431 5.12 36.49 -5.97
C ASP A 431 6.04 35.33 -6.30
N THR A 432 7.28 35.53 -5.90
CA THR A 432 8.44 34.76 -6.35
C THR A 432 8.25 33.29 -6.05
N LEU A 433 7.67 32.98 -4.87
CA LEU A 433 7.41 31.61 -4.44
C LEU A 433 6.30 30.91 -5.22
N LEU A 434 5.45 31.65 -5.96
CA LEU A 434 4.41 31.07 -6.81
C LEU A 434 4.93 30.71 -8.21
N ARG A 435 6.09 31.23 -8.62
CA ARG A 435 6.65 30.95 -9.95
C ARG A 435 7.14 29.51 -10.04
N PRO A 436 6.95 28.82 -11.19
CA PRO A 436 7.34 27.43 -11.38
C PRO A 436 8.77 27.13 -10.93
N GLU A 437 9.73 27.99 -11.26
CA GLU A 437 11.15 27.73 -10.98
C GLU A 437 11.51 27.68 -9.48
N TYR A 438 10.72 28.32 -8.62
CA TYR A 438 10.86 28.24 -7.16
C TYR A 438 9.90 27.23 -6.58
N ARG A 439 8.63 27.32 -6.98
CA ARG A 439 7.51 26.52 -6.51
C ARG A 439 7.80 25.03 -6.68
N GLU A 440 8.22 24.59 -7.86
CA GLU A 440 8.42 23.17 -8.17
C GLU A 440 9.71 22.62 -7.56
N LYS A 441 10.78 23.43 -7.53
CA LYS A 441 12.06 23.05 -6.92
C LYS A 441 11.97 22.93 -5.40
N ALA A 442 11.30 23.89 -4.75
CA ALA A 442 11.09 23.89 -3.31
C ALA A 442 9.87 23.07 -2.88
N GLY A 443 9.01 22.65 -3.81
CA GLY A 443 7.77 21.93 -3.54
C GLY A 443 6.79 22.76 -2.71
N LEU A 444 6.53 24.01 -3.12
CA LEU A 444 5.57 24.92 -2.51
C LEU A 444 4.25 24.89 -3.29
N TYR A 445 3.12 25.23 -2.66
CA TYR A 445 1.84 25.56 -3.32
C TYR A 445 1.42 24.63 -4.47
N ASN A 446 1.70 23.35 -4.34
CA ASN A 446 1.31 22.37 -5.34
C ASN A 446 -0.23 22.27 -5.25
N ARG A 447 -0.93 22.60 -6.35
CA ARG A 447 -2.39 22.90 -6.34
C ARG A 447 -3.23 21.79 -6.96
N ASP A 448 -2.59 20.78 -7.54
CA ASP A 448 -3.28 19.60 -8.06
C ASP A 448 -3.96 18.80 -6.93
N HIS A 449 -3.49 18.98 -5.69
CA HIS A 449 -3.93 18.34 -4.43
C HIS A 449 -5.39 18.49 -3.98
N TYR A 450 -6.25 19.28 -4.65
CA TYR A 450 -7.57 19.64 -4.09
C TYR A 450 -8.73 19.64 -5.10
N ARG A 451 -8.57 19.01 -6.27
CA ARG A 451 -9.66 18.85 -7.23
C ARG A 451 -10.43 17.56 -7.05
#